data_AF-A0A846NTX2-F1
#
_entry.id   AF-A0A846NTX2-F1
#
_cell.length_a   1.000
_cell.length_b   1.000
_cell.length_c   1.000
_cell.angle_alpha   90.00
_cell.angle_beta   90.00
_cell.angle_gamma   90.00
#
_symmetry.space_group_name_H-M   'P 1'
#
loop_
_entity.id
_entity.type
_entity.pdbx_description
1 polymer ?
#
loop_
_entity_poly.entity_id
_entity_poly.type
_entity_poly.pdbx_seq_one_letter_code
_entity_poly.pdbx_strand_id
1 'polypeptide(L)'
;MRKVDKSRLRGLDAFEGGREHKKQLQNALSQRVKILRLIEENEVEAIAEFVGGEVVDCKIDDATEWVIAFRPLPILEIYYFLQRYSPEFEDSVVTFYSREALDLEISAEDVTQFTILYANALIYSAKKRKGDLPKLSRYL
;
A
#
# COMPACT_ATOMS: atom_id res chain seq x y z
N MET A 1 -9.25 -10.40 11.63
CA MET A 1 -9.12 -9.53 10.45
C MET A 1 -10.32 -8.59 10.34
N ARG A 2 -10.10 -7.27 10.29
CA ARG A 2 -11.16 -6.25 10.16
C ARG A 2 -11.73 -6.26 8.74
N LYS A 3 -13.06 -6.21 8.59
CA LYS A 3 -13.71 -6.08 7.27
C LYS A 3 -13.80 -4.63 6.83
N VAL A 4 -13.46 -4.34 5.58
CA VAL A 4 -13.51 -3.00 4.99
C VAL A 4 -14.38 -3.02 3.74
N ASP A 5 -15.33 -2.10 3.66
CA ASP A 5 -16.18 -1.93 2.49
C ASP A 5 -15.46 -1.07 1.44
N LYS A 6 -15.29 -1.63 0.24
CA LYS A 6 -14.71 -0.94 -0.93
C LYS A 6 -15.39 0.39 -1.24
N SER A 7 -16.68 0.56 -0.92
CA SER A 7 -17.42 1.81 -1.12
C SER A 7 -16.87 2.99 -0.30
N ARG A 8 -16.14 2.67 0.79
CA ARG A 8 -15.48 3.64 1.68
C ARG A 8 -14.05 3.96 1.26
N LEU A 9 -13.58 3.41 0.15
CA LEU A 9 -12.24 3.64 -0.36
C LEU A 9 -12.23 4.69 -1.46
N ARG A 10 -11.18 5.50 -1.51
CA ARG A 10 -10.95 6.51 -2.55
C ARG A 10 -9.55 6.38 -3.11
N GLY A 11 -9.42 6.62 -4.41
CA GLY A 11 -8.12 6.73 -5.07
C GLY A 11 -7.47 8.08 -4.74
N LEU A 12 -6.18 8.20 -5.05
CA LEU A 12 -5.43 9.45 -4.86
C LEU A 12 -6.07 10.63 -5.61
N ASP A 13 -6.72 10.35 -6.75
CA ASP A 13 -7.39 11.33 -7.60
C ASP A 13 -8.58 12.03 -6.94
N ALA A 14 -9.04 11.55 -5.78
CA ALA A 14 -10.06 12.23 -4.98
C ALA A 14 -9.50 13.37 -4.10
N PHE A 15 -8.18 13.42 -3.87
CA PHE A 15 -7.52 14.49 -3.12
C PHE A 15 -7.17 15.66 -4.04
N GLU A 16 -6.99 16.85 -3.46
CA GLU A 16 -6.53 18.03 -4.19
C GLU A 16 -5.16 17.78 -4.83
N GLY A 17 -5.04 18.01 -6.14
CA GLY A 17 -3.83 17.70 -6.93
C GLY A 17 -3.61 16.20 -7.20
N GLY A 18 -4.61 15.35 -6.94
CA GLY A 18 -4.47 13.90 -7.01
C GLY A 18 -4.07 13.33 -8.37
N ARG A 19 -4.45 13.98 -9.47
CA ARG A 19 -4.15 13.50 -10.83
C ARG A 19 -2.68 13.69 -11.18
N GLU A 20 -2.09 14.77 -10.71
CA GLU A 20 -0.71 15.19 -10.92
C GLU A 20 0.26 14.24 -10.21
N HIS A 21 -0.07 13.84 -8.98
CA HIS A 21 0.77 12.95 -8.17
C HIS A 21 0.54 11.45 -8.44
N LYS A 22 -0.54 11.07 -9.12
CA LYS A 22 -0.86 9.66 -9.40
C LYS A 22 0.26 8.93 -10.13
N LYS A 23 0.84 9.55 -11.16
CA LYS A 23 1.94 8.95 -11.94
C LYS A 23 3.20 8.78 -11.10
N GLN A 24 3.50 9.76 -10.24
CA GLN A 24 4.63 9.69 -9.31
C GLN A 24 4.46 8.52 -8.33
N LEU A 25 3.27 8.39 -7.72
CA LEU A 25 2.97 7.30 -6.81
C LEU A 25 3.06 5.93 -7.50
N GLN A 26 2.48 5.80 -8.70
CA GLN A 26 2.55 4.56 -9.49
C GLN A 26 3.99 4.14 -9.79
N ASN A 27 4.84 5.09 -10.21
CA ASN A 27 6.26 4.84 -10.46
C ASN A 27 7.02 4.44 -9.18
N ALA A 28 6.66 5.04 -8.04
CA ALA A 28 7.26 4.67 -6.76
C ALA A 28 6.86 3.24 -6.35
N LEU A 29 5.58 2.88 -6.51
CA LEU A 29 5.08 1.55 -6.12
C LEU A 29 5.54 0.44 -7.07
N SER A 30 5.72 0.70 -8.36
CA SER A 30 6.21 -0.30 -9.35
C SER A 30 7.65 -0.76 -9.06
N GLN A 31 8.48 0.07 -8.42
CA GLN A 31 9.80 -0.37 -7.95
C GLN A 31 9.68 -1.26 -6.70
N ARG A 32 8.68 -1.00 -5.87
CA ARG A 32 8.46 -1.63 -4.57
C ARG A 32 7.75 -2.98 -4.68
N VAL A 33 6.87 -3.16 -5.67
CA VAL A 33 6.18 -4.44 -5.91
C VAL A 33 7.14 -5.60 -6.11
N LYS A 34 8.32 -5.36 -6.69
CA LYS A 34 9.38 -6.38 -6.86
C LYS A 34 9.79 -7.07 -5.56
N ILE A 35 9.66 -6.38 -4.43
CA ILE A 35 9.93 -6.90 -3.10
C ILE A 35 8.63 -7.30 -2.40
N LEU A 36 7.62 -6.43 -2.42
CA LEU A 36 6.35 -6.67 -1.72
C LEU A 36 5.65 -7.94 -2.21
N ARG A 37 5.80 -8.30 -3.49
CA ARG A 37 5.28 -9.55 -4.03
C ARG A 37 5.94 -10.80 -3.48
N LEU A 38 7.12 -10.71 -2.85
CA LEU A 38 7.84 -11.84 -2.27
C LEU A 38 7.41 -12.14 -0.83
N ILE A 39 6.48 -11.35 -0.29
CA ILE A 39 5.87 -11.62 1.01
C ILE A 39 4.87 -12.76 0.83
N GLU A 40 5.03 -13.83 1.62
CA GLU A 40 4.12 -14.97 1.62
C GLU A 40 2.95 -14.73 2.57
N GLU A 41 1.81 -15.36 2.31
CA GLU A 41 0.56 -15.17 3.04
C GLU A 41 0.72 -15.37 4.56
N ASN A 42 1.49 -16.38 4.97
CA ASN A 42 1.78 -16.70 6.37
C ASN A 42 2.67 -15.65 7.07
N GLU A 43 3.24 -14.69 6.36
CA GLU A 43 4.12 -13.65 6.90
C GLU A 43 3.50 -12.26 6.89
N VAL A 44 2.48 -12.03 6.04
CA VAL A 44 1.87 -10.72 5.81
C VAL A 44 1.45 -10.07 7.13
N GLU A 45 0.73 -10.83 7.97
CA GLU A 45 0.19 -10.32 9.23
C GLU A 45 1.28 -9.77 10.13
N ALA A 46 2.31 -10.57 10.39
CA ALA A 46 3.31 -10.17 11.34
C ALA A 46 4.39 -9.24 10.73
N ILE A 47 4.44 -9.08 9.40
CA ILE A 47 5.15 -7.98 8.73
C ILE A 47 4.37 -6.66 8.92
N ALA A 48 3.05 -6.68 8.76
CA ALA A 48 2.19 -5.51 8.93
C ALA A 48 2.21 -5.00 10.38
N GLU A 49 2.05 -5.89 11.36
CA GLU A 49 2.06 -5.55 12.79
C GLU A 49 3.37 -4.88 13.21
N PHE A 50 4.51 -5.35 12.68
CA PHE A 50 5.83 -4.79 13.02
C PHE A 50 5.96 -3.30 12.67
N VAL A 51 5.21 -2.81 11.68
CA VAL A 51 5.18 -1.40 11.27
C VAL A 51 3.89 -0.68 11.72
N GLY A 52 3.15 -1.26 12.66
CA GLY A 52 1.92 -0.68 13.19
C GLY A 52 0.75 -0.71 12.20
N GLY A 53 0.81 -1.57 11.19
CA GLY A 53 -0.30 -1.85 10.29
C GLY A 53 -1.08 -3.10 10.69
N GLU A 54 -2.14 -3.39 9.94
CA GLU A 54 -2.95 -4.60 10.10
C GLU A 54 -3.35 -5.17 8.75
N VAL A 55 -3.61 -6.47 8.68
CA VAL A 55 -4.23 -7.09 7.50
C VAL A 55 -5.73 -6.90 7.60
N VAL A 56 -6.37 -6.56 6.49
CA VAL A 56 -7.82 -6.32 6.41
C VAL A 56 -8.48 -7.20 5.36
N ASP A 57 -9.74 -7.53 5.59
CA ASP A 57 -10.59 -8.26 4.66
C ASP A 57 -11.28 -7.26 3.73
N CYS A 58 -10.67 -7.07 2.56
CA CYS A 58 -11.17 -6.25 1.48
C CYS A 58 -10.67 -6.82 0.15
N LYS A 59 -11.50 -6.78 -0.89
CA LYS A 59 -11.09 -7.17 -2.24
C LYS A 59 -11.47 -6.10 -3.26
N ILE A 60 -10.57 -5.82 -4.18
CA ILE A 60 -10.89 -5.01 -5.36
C ILE A 60 -11.55 -5.89 -6.41
N ASP A 61 -10.97 -7.06 -6.63
CA ASP A 61 -11.35 -8.14 -7.53
C ASP A 61 -10.72 -9.46 -7.03
N ASP A 62 -10.82 -10.53 -7.83
CA ASP A 62 -10.29 -11.86 -7.49
C ASP A 62 -8.76 -11.95 -7.48
N ALA A 63 -8.05 -10.97 -8.07
CA ALA A 63 -6.58 -10.94 -8.08
C ALA A 63 -5.99 -10.36 -6.78
N THR A 64 -6.83 -9.91 -5.86
CA THR A 64 -6.38 -9.37 -4.57
C THR A 64 -5.85 -10.49 -3.68
N GLU A 65 -4.53 -10.54 -3.51
CA GLU A 65 -3.83 -11.52 -2.69
C GLU A 65 -3.93 -11.16 -1.19
N TRP A 66 -3.53 -9.94 -0.85
CA TRP A 66 -3.62 -9.42 0.52
C TRP A 66 -3.84 -7.91 0.51
N VAL A 67 -4.34 -7.41 1.66
CA VAL A 67 -4.55 -5.99 1.92
C VAL A 67 -3.98 -5.63 3.27
N ILE A 68 -3.07 -4.66 3.30
CA ILE A 68 -2.51 -4.10 4.54
C ILE A 68 -3.00 -2.67 4.70
N ALA A 69 -3.55 -2.35 5.86
CA ALA A 69 -3.99 -1.01 6.23
C ALA A 69 -3.01 -0.37 7.24
N PHE A 70 -2.82 0.94 7.10
CA PHE A 70 -2.10 1.79 8.04
C PHE A 70 -2.93 3.01 8.38
N ARG A 71 -2.78 3.54 9.59
CA ARG A 71 -3.44 4.77 10.03
C ARG A 71 -2.40 5.82 10.49
N PRO A 72 -1.77 6.57 9.57
CA PRO A 72 -0.79 7.60 9.91
C PRO A 72 -1.34 8.80 10.68
N LEU A 73 -2.58 9.21 10.39
CA LEU A 73 -3.27 10.33 11.04
C LEU A 73 -4.66 9.88 11.48
N PRO A 74 -5.32 10.61 12.41
CA PRO A 74 -6.75 10.42 12.64
C PRO A 74 -7.49 10.44 11.30
N ILE A 75 -8.40 9.49 11.10
CA ILE A 75 -9.24 9.28 9.90
C ILE A 75 -8.52 9.05 8.54
N LEU A 76 -7.21 9.28 8.40
CA LEU A 76 -6.43 8.85 7.24
C LEU A 76 -5.98 7.40 7.40
N GLU A 77 -6.59 6.51 6.64
CA GLU A 77 -6.12 5.15 6.44
C GLU A 77 -5.55 4.98 5.04
N ILE A 78 -4.42 4.30 4.93
CA ILE A 78 -3.78 3.92 3.66
C ILE A 78 -3.90 2.41 3.53
N TYR A 79 -4.47 1.94 2.43
CA TYR A 79 -4.68 0.54 2.13
C TYR A 79 -3.80 0.13 0.95
N TYR A 80 -2.89 -0.81 1.17
CA TYR A 80 -2.04 -1.41 0.14
C TYR A 80 -2.63 -2.74 -0.28
N PHE A 81 -3.01 -2.86 -1.54
CA PHE A 81 -3.51 -4.08 -2.15
C PHE A 81 -2.41 -4.68 -3.02
N LEU A 82 -1.96 -5.89 -2.71
CA LEU A 82 -1.19 -6.67 -3.67
C LEU A 82 -2.15 -7.35 -4.64
N GLN A 83 -1.99 -7.05 -5.93
CA GLN A 83 -2.73 -7.67 -7.02
C GLN A 83 -1.81 -8.65 -7.76
N ARG A 84 -2.21 -9.91 -7.84
CA ARG A 84 -1.54 -10.98 -8.59
C ARG A 84 -2.47 -11.48 -9.67
N TYR A 85 -2.30 -10.95 -10.87
CA TYR A 85 -3.07 -11.39 -12.03
C TYR A 85 -2.46 -12.69 -12.61
N SER A 86 -3.18 -13.34 -13.53
CA SER A 86 -2.70 -14.51 -14.31
C SER A 86 -1.27 -14.31 -14.82
N PRO A 87 -0.45 -15.37 -15.05
CA PRO A 87 0.97 -15.26 -15.41
C PRO A 87 1.30 -14.31 -16.59
N GLU A 88 0.32 -13.94 -17.40
CA GLU A 88 0.44 -12.97 -18.51
C GLU A 88 0.49 -11.50 -18.08
N PHE A 89 0.16 -11.17 -16.82
CA PHE A 89 0.04 -9.81 -16.32
C PHE A 89 1.00 -9.57 -15.14
N GLU A 90 1.60 -8.38 -15.08
CA GLU A 90 2.52 -8.04 -14.00
C GLU A 90 1.79 -7.85 -12.66
N ASP A 91 2.41 -8.34 -11.58
CA ASP A 91 1.97 -8.06 -10.22
C ASP A 91 2.00 -6.53 -9.97
N SER A 92 1.02 -6.02 -9.24
CA SER A 92 0.96 -4.61 -8.90
C SER A 92 0.62 -4.38 -7.44
N VAL A 93 1.08 -3.25 -6.90
CA VAL A 93 0.59 -2.73 -5.62
C VAL A 93 -0.25 -1.51 -5.90
N VAL A 94 -1.52 -1.59 -5.55
CA VAL A 94 -2.50 -0.50 -5.71
C VAL A 94 -2.82 0.05 -4.33
N THR A 95 -2.93 1.37 -4.22
CA THR A 95 -3.25 2.03 -2.96
C THR A 95 -4.58 2.75 -3.00
N PHE A 96 -5.33 2.60 -1.92
CA PHE A 96 -6.55 3.36 -1.66
C PHE A 96 -6.46 4.04 -0.29
N TYR A 97 -7.36 4.98 -0.07
CA TYR A 97 -7.44 5.76 1.16
C TYR A 97 -8.85 5.71 1.73
N SER A 98 -8.99 5.87 3.05
CA SER A 98 -10.30 6.06 3.67
C SER A 98 -11.00 7.29 3.08
N ARG A 99 -12.29 7.18 2.81
CA ARG A 99 -13.10 8.30 2.28
C ARG A 99 -13.07 9.50 3.21
N GLU A 100 -13.08 9.25 4.52
CA GLU A 100 -13.06 10.26 5.57
C GLU A 100 -11.77 11.08 5.55
N ALA A 101 -10.67 10.56 4.97
CA ALA A 101 -9.43 11.31 4.84
C ALA A 101 -9.56 12.58 3.98
N LEU A 102 -10.58 12.66 3.12
CA LEU A 102 -10.87 13.85 2.33
C LEU A 102 -11.26 15.05 3.20
N ASP A 103 -11.79 14.80 4.41
CA ASP A 103 -12.19 15.85 5.36
C ASP A 103 -10.98 16.48 6.07
N LEU A 104 -9.78 15.92 5.91
CA LEU A 104 -8.55 16.47 6.48
C LEU A 104 -7.94 17.60 5.63
N GLU A 105 -8.44 17.82 4.40
CA GLU A 105 -7.93 18.83 3.46
C GLU A 105 -6.40 18.73 3.21
N ILE A 106 -5.84 17.52 3.30
CA ILE A 106 -4.42 17.26 3.02
C ILE A 106 -4.22 17.14 1.51
N SER A 107 -3.11 17.68 1.02
CA SER A 107 -2.76 17.62 -0.38
C SER A 107 -2.46 16.18 -0.85
N ALA A 108 -2.70 15.88 -2.12
CA ALA A 108 -2.30 14.60 -2.68
C ALA A 108 -0.77 14.38 -2.64
N GLU A 109 0.03 15.45 -2.61
CA GLU A 109 1.48 15.38 -2.41
C GLU A 109 1.81 14.74 -1.06
N ASP A 110 1.21 15.25 0.03
CA ASP A 110 1.44 14.74 1.38
C ASP A 110 0.94 13.29 1.52
N VAL A 111 -0.24 12.98 0.97
CA VAL A 111 -0.75 11.60 0.95
C VAL A 111 0.23 10.68 0.23
N THR A 112 0.81 11.14 -0.89
CA THR A 112 1.81 10.39 -1.66
C THR A 112 3.06 10.15 -0.83
N GLN A 113 3.55 11.16 -0.09
CA GLN A 113 4.72 11.03 0.77
C GLN A 113 4.49 10.01 1.90
N PHE A 114 3.35 10.07 2.59
CA PHE A 114 2.97 9.04 3.59
C PHE A 114 2.91 7.66 2.95
N THR A 115 2.29 7.55 1.77
CA THR A 115 2.14 6.27 1.07
C THR A 115 3.48 5.67 0.68
N ILE A 116 4.46 6.49 0.28
CA ILE A 116 5.80 6.01 -0.02
C ILE A 116 6.54 5.61 1.26
N LEU A 117 6.40 6.40 2.33
CA LEU A 117 7.02 6.12 3.63
C LEU A 117 6.57 4.76 4.18
N TYR A 118 5.27 4.48 4.22
CA TYR A 118 4.75 3.22 4.76
C TYR A 118 5.05 2.03 3.85
N ALA A 119 5.11 2.22 2.52
CA ALA A 119 5.60 1.18 1.62
C ALA A 119 7.07 0.84 1.87
N ASN A 120 7.92 1.83 2.19
CA ASN A 120 9.31 1.61 2.59
C ASN A 120 9.39 0.88 3.93
N ALA A 121 8.54 1.25 4.90
CA ALA A 121 8.46 0.60 6.20
C ALA A 121 8.10 -0.90 6.05
N LEU A 122 7.11 -1.23 5.22
CA LEU A 122 6.77 -2.61 4.88
C LEU A 122 7.96 -3.39 4.32
N ILE A 123 8.70 -2.81 3.37
CA ILE A 123 9.87 -3.44 2.78
C ILE A 123 10.98 -3.64 3.83
N TYR A 124 11.18 -2.67 4.71
CA TYR A 124 12.14 -2.78 5.80
C TYR A 124 11.76 -3.92 6.75
N SER A 125 10.48 -4.02 7.13
CA SER A 125 9.94 -5.10 7.96
C SER A 125 10.15 -6.47 7.31
N ALA A 126 9.79 -6.60 6.03
CA ALA A 126 10.00 -7.83 5.26
C ALA A 126 11.49 -8.22 5.20
N LYS A 127 12.39 -7.25 4.98
CA LYS A 127 13.84 -7.48 4.96
C LYS A 127 14.40 -7.94 6.29
N LYS A 128 13.93 -7.36 7.39
CA LYS A 128 14.36 -7.74 8.74
C LYS A 128 13.97 -9.18 9.08
N ARG A 129 12.89 -9.69 8.48
CA ARG A 129 12.41 -11.07 8.66
C ARG A 129 13.05 -12.07 7.70
N LYS A 130 13.10 -11.77 6.40
CA LYS A 130 13.61 -12.70 5.37
C LYS A 130 15.12 -12.64 5.15
N GLY A 131 15.79 -11.54 5.48
CA GLY A 131 17.23 -11.34 5.29
C GLY A 131 17.68 -11.20 3.81
N ASP A 132 17.12 -11.99 2.88
CA ASP A 132 17.59 -12.15 1.50
C ASP A 132 16.64 -11.55 0.44
N LEU A 133 16.08 -10.36 0.71
CA LEU A 133 15.27 -9.63 -0.28
C LEU A 133 16.13 -8.65 -1.08
N PRO A 134 15.85 -8.46 -2.39
CA PRO A 134 16.66 -7.61 -3.25
C PRO A 134 16.76 -6.16 -2.74
N LYS A 135 17.89 -5.51 -3.01
CA LYS A 135 18.05 -4.08 -2.72
C LYS A 135 17.15 -3.27 -3.66
N LEU A 136 16.43 -2.29 -3.10
CA LEU A 136 15.92 -1.21 -3.95
C LEU A 136 17.14 -0.44 -4.45
N SER A 137 17.11 0.00 -5.71
CA SER A 137 18.13 0.92 -6.26
C SER A 137 18.40 2.06 -5.27
N ARG A 138 19.67 2.50 -5.18
CA ARG A 138 20.35 3.34 -4.15
C ARG A 138 19.65 4.62 -3.62
N TYR A 139 18.41 4.92 -3.97
CA TYR A 139 17.66 6.12 -3.58
C TYR A 139 16.69 5.88 -2.41
N LEU A 140 17.14 5.16 -1.40
CA LEU A 140 16.66 5.31 -0.03
C LEU A 140 17.79 5.92 0.79
#